data_AF-A3IKP9-F1
#
_entry.id   AF-A3IKP9-F1
#
_cell.length_a   1.000
_cell.length_b   1.000
_cell.length_c   1.000
_cell.angle_alpha   90.00
_cell.angle_beta   90.00
_cell.angle_gamma   90.00
#
_symmetry.space_group_name_H-M   'P 1'
#
loop_
_entity.id
_entity.type
_entity.pdbx_description
1 polymer ?
#
loop_
_entity_poly.entity_id
_entity_poly.type
_entity_poly.pdbx_seq_one_letter_code
_entity_poly.pdbx_strand_id
1 'polypeptide(L)'
;MRPLTENEFKYEIFGSAFNAENVLYSPSGKWGLMTSHEYYGLLGGTHEFMDKIRRIIPNLDEQVYGFLKLWQQHKANNIGAKTDWLSGLLTQIYDKETALKILRKVDLP
;
A
#
# COMPACT_ATOMS: atom_id res chain seq x y z
N MET A 1 -0.41 -23.04 31.46
CA MET A 1 -0.65 -21.74 30.80
C MET A 1 -1.41 -20.87 31.79
N ARG A 2 -0.89 -19.68 32.15
CA ARG A 2 -1.57 -18.79 33.12
C ARG A 2 -2.61 -17.94 32.37
N PRO A 3 -3.81 -17.70 32.94
CA PRO A 3 -4.78 -16.79 32.34
C PRO A 3 -4.21 -15.35 32.28
N LEU A 4 -4.45 -14.70 31.14
CA LEU A 4 -4.10 -13.30 30.92
C LEU A 4 -4.88 -12.41 31.89
N THR A 5 -4.25 -11.34 32.33
CA THR A 5 -4.87 -10.29 33.14
C THR A 5 -5.80 -9.44 32.29
N GLU A 6 -6.74 -8.74 32.92
CA GLU A 6 -7.73 -7.88 32.25
C GLU A 6 -7.09 -6.78 31.38
N ASN A 7 -5.88 -6.31 31.76
CA ASN A 7 -5.09 -5.37 30.99
C ASN A 7 -4.40 -6.02 29.77
N GLU A 8 -3.90 -7.24 29.90
CA GLU A 8 -3.34 -8.00 28.76
C GLU A 8 -4.45 -8.36 27.76
N PHE A 9 -5.64 -8.70 28.26
CA PHE A 9 -6.85 -8.88 27.44
C PHE A 9 -7.23 -7.60 26.69
N LYS A 10 -7.17 -6.43 27.33
CA LYS A 10 -7.39 -5.15 26.65
C LYS A 10 -6.37 -4.91 25.54
N TYR A 11 -5.08 -5.15 25.76
CA TYR A 11 -4.07 -4.94 24.72
C TYR A 11 -4.22 -5.90 23.53
N GLU A 12 -4.65 -7.16 23.74
CA GLU A 12 -4.97 -8.06 22.63
C GLU A 12 -6.25 -7.63 21.89
N ILE A 13 -7.29 -7.19 22.60
CA ILE A 13 -8.55 -6.71 22.00
C ILE A 13 -8.35 -5.38 21.25
N PHE A 14 -7.47 -4.49 21.75
CA PHE A 14 -7.16 -3.21 21.10
C PHE A 14 -6.04 -3.32 20.06
N GLY A 15 -5.18 -4.34 20.12
CA GLY A 15 -4.14 -4.58 19.11
C GLY A 15 -4.72 -4.78 17.70
N SER A 16 -5.93 -5.36 17.60
CA SER A 16 -6.65 -5.46 16.32
C SER A 16 -7.44 -4.20 15.93
N ALA A 17 -7.81 -3.35 16.91
CA ALA A 17 -8.62 -2.14 16.70
C ALA A 17 -7.80 -0.88 16.36
N PHE A 18 -6.48 -0.92 16.57
CA PHE A 18 -5.54 0.14 16.20
C PHE A 18 -4.87 -0.07 14.84
N ASN A 19 -5.27 -1.11 14.11
CA ASN A 19 -5.08 -1.10 12.68
C ASN A 19 -6.04 -0.03 12.16
N ALA A 20 -5.54 1.19 12.03
CA ALA A 20 -6.27 2.29 11.44
C ALA A 20 -5.48 2.68 10.19
N GLU A 21 -6.15 2.77 9.06
CA GLU A 21 -5.64 3.50 7.93
C GLU A 21 -5.26 4.90 8.42
N ASN A 22 -3.96 5.22 8.42
CA ASN A 22 -3.46 6.51 8.88
C ASN A 22 -2.86 7.26 7.71
N VAL A 23 -3.11 8.57 7.66
CA VAL A 23 -2.46 9.46 6.71
C VAL A 23 -1.58 10.44 7.46
N LEU A 24 -0.31 10.46 7.10
CA LEU A 24 0.65 11.47 7.54
C LEU A 24 0.80 12.49 6.44
N TYR A 25 0.65 13.77 6.78
CA TYR A 25 0.86 14.87 5.85
C TYR A 25 2.09 15.67 6.27
N SER A 26 2.88 16.09 5.29
CA SER A 26 3.92 17.07 5.55
C SER A 26 3.29 18.41 5.97
N PRO A 27 3.89 19.16 6.92
CA PRO A 27 3.37 20.47 7.30
C PRO A 27 3.25 21.47 6.13
N SER A 28 4.09 21.31 5.10
CA SER A 28 4.09 22.17 3.91
C SER A 28 3.24 21.63 2.75
N GLY A 29 2.51 20.52 2.94
CA GLY A 29 1.68 19.92 1.88
C GLY A 29 2.44 19.36 0.67
N LYS A 30 3.75 19.13 0.79
CA LYS A 30 4.61 18.64 -0.31
C LYS A 30 4.67 17.12 -0.44
N TRP A 31 4.31 16.39 0.61
CA TRP A 31 4.19 14.94 0.60
C TRP A 31 3.10 14.47 1.57
N GLY A 32 2.60 13.26 1.33
CA GLY A 32 1.71 12.53 2.21
C GLY A 32 1.97 11.03 2.12
N LEU A 33 1.79 10.32 3.24
CA LEU A 33 1.92 8.87 3.33
C LEU A 33 0.62 8.30 3.91
N MET A 34 -0.07 7.49 3.12
CA MET A 34 -1.14 6.63 3.61
C MET A 34 -0.56 5.27 3.98
N THR A 35 -0.85 4.81 5.19
CA THR A 35 -0.59 3.44 5.62
C THR A 35 -1.89 2.67 5.55
N SER A 36 -1.89 1.49 4.91
CA SER A 36 -3.05 0.62 4.86
C SER A 36 -2.78 -0.68 5.63
N HIS A 37 -3.86 -1.42 5.90
CA HIS A 37 -3.80 -2.73 6.53
C HIS A 37 -3.24 -3.81 5.59
N GLU A 38 -3.04 -3.48 4.32
CA GLU A 38 -2.73 -4.43 3.27
C GLU A 38 -1.22 -4.61 3.11
N TYR A 39 -0.42 -4.39 4.15
CA TYR A 39 1.05 -4.48 4.17
C TYR A 39 1.79 -3.48 3.25
N TYR A 40 1.06 -2.67 2.47
CA TYR A 40 1.61 -1.65 1.58
C TYR A 40 1.08 -0.26 1.95
N GLY A 41 1.91 0.75 1.75
CA GLY A 41 1.54 2.15 1.92
C GLY A 41 1.55 2.89 0.58
N LEU A 42 0.81 4.01 0.51
CA LEU A 42 0.84 4.91 -0.63
C LEU A 42 1.60 6.18 -0.24
N LEU A 43 2.75 6.41 -0.87
CA LEU A 43 3.53 7.63 -0.74
C LEU A 43 3.29 8.52 -1.95
N GLY A 44 2.78 9.73 -1.71
CA GLY A 44 2.62 10.76 -2.71
C GLY A 44 3.43 12.01 -2.35
N GLY A 45 3.90 12.73 -3.35
CA GLY A 45 4.59 14.01 -3.13
C GLY A 45 5.06 14.64 -4.42
N THR A 46 5.73 15.78 -4.28
CA THR A 46 6.32 16.48 -5.43
C THR A 46 7.42 15.63 -6.09
N HIS A 47 7.72 15.90 -7.37
CA HIS A 47 8.81 15.22 -8.08
C HIS A 47 10.14 15.30 -7.32
N GLU A 48 10.51 16.48 -6.81
CA GLU A 48 11.73 16.67 -6.01
C GLU A 48 11.77 15.77 -4.76
N PHE A 49 10.63 15.61 -4.08
CA PHE A 49 10.55 14.74 -2.92
C PHE A 49 10.68 13.27 -3.33
N MET A 50 9.94 12.83 -4.35
CA MET A 50 9.98 11.44 -4.81
C MET A 50 11.36 11.04 -5.34
N ASP A 51 12.06 11.95 -6.01
CA ASP A 51 13.43 11.71 -6.49
C ASP A 51 14.42 11.53 -5.34
N LYS A 52 14.26 12.28 -4.24
CA LYS A 52 15.07 12.09 -3.03
C LYS A 52 14.77 10.74 -2.38
N ILE A 53 13.50 10.38 -2.27
CA ILE A 53 13.09 9.11 -1.65
C ILE A 53 13.61 7.92 -2.45
N ARG A 54 13.51 7.92 -3.79
CA ARG A 54 14.05 6.85 -4.64
C ARG A 54 15.56 6.63 -4.51
N ARG A 55 16.32 7.67 -4.14
CA ARG A 55 17.78 7.56 -3.89
C ARG A 55 18.10 6.95 -2.54
N ILE A 56 17.20 7.07 -1.57
CA ILE A 56 17.39 6.61 -0.19
C ILE A 56 16.85 5.20 0.00
N ILE A 57 15.69 4.90 -0.59
CA ILE A 57 15.01 3.63 -0.45
C ILE A 57 15.35 2.76 -1.67
N PRO A 58 16.19 1.73 -1.52
CA PRO A 58 16.51 0.84 -2.61
C PRO A 58 15.26 0.08 -3.05
N ASN A 59 15.16 -0.18 -4.36
CA ASN A 59 14.11 -1.00 -4.96
C ASN A 59 12.68 -0.49 -4.69
N LEU A 60 12.49 0.81 -4.40
CA LEU A 60 11.17 1.38 -4.14
C LEU A 60 10.18 1.09 -5.26
N ASP A 61 10.60 1.28 -6.51
CA ASP A 61 9.74 1.04 -7.67
C ASP A 61 9.43 -0.45 -7.86
N GLU A 62 10.24 -1.38 -7.33
CA GLU A 62 9.99 -2.82 -7.41
C GLU A 62 8.91 -3.28 -6.40
N GLN A 63 8.68 -2.52 -5.33
CA GLN A 63 7.68 -2.84 -4.31
C GLN A 63 6.25 -2.87 -4.90
N VAL A 64 6.02 -2.16 -6.02
CA VAL A 64 4.75 -2.20 -6.75
C VAL A 64 4.36 -3.62 -7.16
N TYR A 65 5.33 -4.48 -7.49
CA TYR A 65 5.03 -5.86 -7.89
C TYR A 65 4.58 -6.71 -6.71
N GLY A 66 5.11 -6.45 -5.52
CA GLY A 66 4.63 -7.08 -4.29
C GLY A 66 3.18 -6.70 -4.00
N PHE A 67 2.86 -5.42 -4.11
CA PHE A 67 1.50 -4.91 -3.95
C PHE A 67 0.54 -5.54 -4.96
N LEU A 68 0.89 -5.55 -6.25
CA LEU A 68 0.03 -6.14 -7.28
C LEU A 68 -0.13 -7.65 -7.11
N LYS A 69 0.89 -8.36 -6.62
CA LYS A 69 0.78 -9.79 -6.31
C LYS A 69 -0.24 -10.07 -5.20
N LEU A 70 -0.35 -9.19 -4.21
CA LEU A 70 -1.40 -9.30 -3.18
C LEU A 70 -2.80 -9.17 -3.80
N TRP A 71 -3.01 -8.20 -4.68
CA TRP A 71 -4.28 -8.06 -5.41
C TRP A 71 -4.58 -9.23 -6.33
N GLN A 72 -3.56 -9.79 -6.99
CA GLN A 72 -3.69 -11.01 -7.78
C GLN A 72 -4.18 -12.18 -6.91
N GLN A 73 -3.65 -12.32 -5.69
CA GLN A 73 -4.11 -13.33 -4.73
C GLN A 73 -5.55 -13.08 -4.28
N HIS A 74 -5.93 -11.83 -4.02
CA HIS A 74 -7.32 -11.49 -3.68
C HIS A 74 -8.30 -11.82 -4.80
N LYS A 75 -7.93 -11.57 -6.06
CA LYS A 75 -8.68 -11.98 -7.25
C LYS A 75 -8.81 -13.51 -7.32
N ALA A 76 -7.69 -14.23 -7.19
CA ALA A 76 -7.66 -15.70 -7.26
C ALA A 76 -8.50 -16.37 -6.15
N ASN A 77 -8.56 -15.76 -4.97
CA ASN A 77 -9.31 -16.26 -3.82
C ASN A 77 -10.79 -15.83 -3.82
N ASN A 78 -11.28 -15.13 -4.86
CA ASN A 78 -12.66 -14.64 -4.97
C ASN A 78 -13.14 -13.83 -3.76
N ILE A 79 -12.27 -12.99 -3.18
CA ILE A 79 -12.58 -12.18 -1.99
C ILE A 79 -13.53 -10.99 -2.31
N GLY A 80 -13.95 -10.85 -3.58
CA GLY A 80 -14.80 -9.73 -4.03
C GLY A 80 -14.07 -8.39 -4.13
N ALA A 81 -12.73 -8.44 -4.09
CA ALA A 81 -11.87 -7.28 -4.18
C ALA A 81 -11.93 -6.65 -5.58
N LYS A 82 -12.27 -5.37 -5.64
CA LYS A 82 -12.29 -4.60 -6.90
C LYS A 82 -10.87 -4.22 -7.31
N THR A 83 -10.57 -4.29 -8.60
CA THR A 83 -9.22 -4.02 -9.15
C THR A 83 -9.22 -3.00 -10.29
N ASP A 84 -10.37 -2.46 -10.67
CA ASP A 84 -10.55 -1.50 -11.77
C ASP A 84 -9.80 -0.18 -11.55
N TRP A 85 -9.57 0.19 -10.30
CA TRP A 85 -8.83 1.39 -9.91
C TRP A 85 -7.31 1.24 -10.03
N LEU A 86 -6.77 0.03 -10.16
CA LEU A 86 -5.31 -0.20 -10.21
C LEU A 86 -4.66 0.47 -11.41
N SER A 87 -5.33 0.47 -12.56
CA SER A 87 -4.86 1.18 -13.76
C SER A 87 -4.76 2.69 -13.52
N GLY A 88 -5.79 3.28 -12.91
CA GLY A 88 -5.82 4.69 -12.53
C GLY A 88 -4.69 5.05 -11.57
N LEU A 89 -4.44 4.21 -10.57
CA LEU A 89 -3.34 4.41 -9.62
C LEU A 89 -1.97 4.33 -10.31
N LEU A 90 -1.72 3.27 -11.08
CA LEU A 90 -0.41 3.08 -11.71
C LEU A 90 -0.09 4.18 -12.73
N THR A 91 -1.10 4.74 -13.40
CA THR A 91 -0.89 5.89 -14.30
C THR A 91 -0.52 7.20 -13.59
N GLN A 92 -0.66 7.29 -12.26
CA GLN A 92 -0.09 8.39 -11.48
C GLN A 92 1.41 8.21 -11.23
N ILE A 93 1.93 7.00 -11.40
CA ILE A 93 3.32 6.62 -11.08
C ILE A 93 4.14 6.43 -12.37
N TYR A 94 3.52 5.85 -13.40
CA TYR A 94 4.12 5.47 -14.67
C TYR A 94 3.31 6.06 -15.83
N ASP A 95 3.91 6.13 -17.01
CA ASP A 95 3.14 6.38 -18.23
C ASP A 95 2.13 5.25 -18.49
N LYS A 96 1.12 5.55 -19.30
CA LYS A 96 0.00 4.64 -19.59
C LYS A 96 0.46 3.30 -20.18
N GLU A 97 1.46 3.30 -21.06
CA GLU A 97 1.93 2.07 -21.70
C GLU A 97 2.63 1.17 -20.68
N THR A 98 3.50 1.76 -19.84
CA THR A 98 4.18 1.06 -18.75
C THR A 98 3.19 0.49 -17.73
N ALA A 99 2.20 1.28 -17.31
CA ALA A 99 1.17 0.82 -16.36
C ALA A 99 0.41 -0.40 -16.89
N LEU A 100 -0.03 -0.37 -18.16
CA LEU A 100 -0.72 -1.50 -18.80
C LEU A 100 0.17 -2.73 -18.93
N LYS A 101 1.46 -2.54 -19.26
CA LYS A 101 2.43 -3.64 -19.35
C LYS A 101 2.65 -4.32 -17.99
N ILE A 102 2.71 -3.54 -16.91
CA ILE A 102 2.84 -4.04 -15.54
C ILE A 102 1.60 -4.88 -15.17
N LEU A 103 0.38 -4.36 -15.38
CA LEU A 103 -0.87 -5.04 -15.04
C LEU A 103 -1.05 -6.36 -15.81
N ARG A 104 -0.75 -6.36 -17.11
CA ARG A 104 -0.78 -7.58 -17.93
C ARG A 104 0.17 -8.66 -17.42
N LYS A 105 1.35 -8.28 -16.91
CA LYS A 105 2.33 -9.23 -16.37
C LYS A 105 1.81 -9.97 -15.13
N VAL A 106 0.87 -9.38 -14.40
CA VAL A 106 0.31 -9.92 -13.14
C VAL A 106 -1.14 -10.36 -13.28
N ASP A 107 -1.67 -10.47 -14.51
CA ASP A 107 -3.07 -10.84 -14.79
C ASP A 107 -4.11 -9.97 -14.04
N LEU A 108 -3.87 -8.66 -13.99
CA LEU A 108 -4.82 -7.68 -13.44
C LEU A 108 -5.34 -6.75 -14.55
N PRO A 109 -6.58 -6.25 -14.44
CA PRO A 109 -7.20 -5.39 -15.45
C PRO A 109 -6.58 -4.00 -15.53
#